data_AF-A0A4Y8CJ64-F1
#
_entry.id   AF-A0A4Y8CJ64-F1
#
_cell.length_a   1.000
_cell.length_b   1.000
_cell.length_c   1.000
_cell.angle_alpha   90.00
_cell.angle_beta   90.00
_cell.angle_gamma   90.00
#
_symmetry.space_group_name_H-M   'P 1'
#
loop_
_entity.id
_entity.type
_entity.pdbx_description
1 polymer ?
#
loop_
_entity_poly.entity_id
_entity_poly.type
_entity_poly.pdbx_seq_one_letter_code
_entity_poly.pdbx_strand_id
1 'polypeptide(L)'
;MKVVLSGSTGYIGGEVLSQCLNHPSITSVVLLTRRNPEALAENSKVKVIILNDFTSYDESTVNELKTADAAIWCLGTYNGDERVDIEFPLTFIDCIKARPLGSPQFRYVQLGGAFTEPPSEEGQKERSLWYFANGRRIRGAAEARVLETSEDSI
;
A
#
# COMPACT_ATOMS: atom_id res chain seq x y z
N MET A 1 11.06 -14.68 -2.19
CA MET A 1 10.55 -13.31 -2.28
C MET A 1 9.92 -12.93 -0.95
N LYS A 2 10.23 -11.73 -0.47
CA LYS A 2 9.65 -11.12 0.72
C LYS A 2 8.69 -10.02 0.31
N VAL A 3 7.42 -10.14 0.74
CA VAL A 3 6.34 -9.24 0.33
C VAL A 3 5.79 -8.50 1.53
N VAL A 4 5.65 -7.18 1.45
CA VAL A 4 4.87 -6.39 2.40
C VAL A 4 3.41 -6.41 1.97
N LEU A 5 2.49 -6.66 2.90
CA LEU A 5 1.05 -6.63 2.65
C LEU A 5 0.36 -5.73 3.67
N SER A 6 -0.32 -4.69 3.18
CA SER A 6 -1.24 -3.88 3.97
C SER A 6 -2.68 -4.35 3.76
N GLY A 7 -3.57 -4.06 4.72
CA GLY A 7 -5.00 -4.39 4.57
C GLY A 7 -5.33 -5.89 4.57
N SER A 8 -4.46 -6.74 5.13
CA SER A 8 -4.60 -8.20 5.14
C SER A 8 -5.84 -8.75 5.86
N THR A 9 -6.48 -7.94 6.70
CA THR A 9 -7.73 -8.30 7.39
C THR A 9 -8.99 -7.89 6.61
N GLY A 10 -8.83 -7.20 5.48
CA GLY A 10 -9.92 -6.84 4.57
C GLY A 10 -10.29 -7.98 3.62
N TYR A 11 -11.39 -7.81 2.87
CA TYR A 11 -11.88 -8.84 1.94
C TYR A 11 -10.85 -9.20 0.85
N ILE A 12 -10.35 -8.19 0.12
CA ILE A 12 -9.35 -8.39 -0.94
C ILE A 12 -8.00 -8.77 -0.33
N GLY A 13 -7.55 -8.05 0.71
CA GLY A 13 -6.25 -8.30 1.33
C GLY A 13 -6.14 -9.67 2.00
N GLY A 14 -7.25 -10.22 2.52
CA GLY A 14 -7.29 -11.58 3.08
C GLY A 14 -7.07 -12.65 2.02
N GLU A 15 -7.67 -12.50 0.84
CA GLU A 15 -7.41 -13.41 -0.28
C GLU A 15 -5.99 -13.23 -0.84
N VAL A 16 -5.49 -11.99 -0.95
CA VAL A 16 -4.09 -11.74 -1.33
C VAL A 16 -3.14 -12.44 -0.36
N LEU A 17 -3.39 -12.37 0.95
CA LEU A 17 -2.60 -13.09 1.94
C LEU A 17 -2.64 -14.61 1.71
N SER A 18 -3.84 -15.18 1.51
CA SER A 18 -4.01 -16.60 1.22
C SER A 18 -3.15 -17.03 0.02
N GLN A 19 -3.20 -16.26 -1.07
CA GLN A 19 -2.39 -16.51 -2.26
C GLN A 19 -0.89 -16.38 -1.97
N CYS A 20 -0.47 -15.35 -1.22
CA CYS A 20 0.93 -15.18 -0.82
C CYS A 20 1.46 -16.35 0.01
N LEU A 21 0.67 -16.90 0.93
CA LEU A 21 1.07 -18.03 1.77
C LEU A 21 1.20 -19.33 0.97
N ASN A 22 0.30 -19.54 0.00
CA ASN A 22 0.30 -20.72 -0.87
C ASN A 22 1.34 -20.65 -2.00
N HIS A 23 1.83 -19.45 -2.35
CA HIS A 23 2.81 -19.30 -3.42
C HIS A 23 4.22 -19.75 -2.97
N PRO A 24 4.87 -20.71 -3.68
CA PRO A 24 6.13 -21.28 -3.23
C PRO A 24 7.31 -20.31 -3.32
N SER A 25 7.29 -19.35 -4.25
CA SER A 25 8.36 -18.33 -4.34
C SER A 25 8.27 -17.23 -3.28
N ILE A 26 7.12 -17.11 -2.59
CA ILE A 26 6.94 -16.16 -1.49
C ILE A 26 7.29 -16.90 -0.19
N THR A 27 8.43 -16.50 0.38
CA THR A 27 9.04 -17.16 1.53
C THR A 27 8.79 -16.38 2.81
N SER A 28 8.43 -15.09 2.71
CA SER A 28 8.11 -14.23 3.86
C SER A 28 7.07 -13.19 3.46
N VAL A 29 6.10 -12.95 4.35
CA VAL A 29 5.07 -11.92 4.22
C VAL A 29 5.10 -11.04 5.47
N VAL A 30 5.40 -9.76 5.28
CA VAL A 30 5.37 -8.75 6.35
C VAL A 30 3.99 -8.09 6.34
N LEU A 31 3.19 -8.36 7.36
CA LEU A 31 1.86 -7.78 7.50
C LEU A 31 1.95 -6.45 8.22
N LEU A 32 1.56 -5.37 7.54
CA LEU A 32 1.34 -4.06 8.16
C LEU A 32 -0.11 -3.96 8.62
N THR A 33 -0.32 -3.99 9.94
CA THR A 33 -1.66 -4.05 10.53
C THR A 33 -1.80 -3.06 11.69
N ARG A 34 -3.04 -2.67 12.02
CA ARG A 34 -3.32 -1.86 13.23
C ARG A 34 -3.57 -2.68 14.48
N ARG A 35 -3.87 -3.97 14.31
CA ARG A 35 -4.27 -4.89 15.38
C ARG A 35 -3.66 -6.24 15.07
N ASN A 36 -3.28 -6.98 16.12
CA ASN A 36 -2.74 -8.32 15.97
C ASN A 36 -3.79 -9.25 15.35
N PRO A 37 -3.54 -9.83 14.16
CA PRO A 37 -4.40 -10.87 13.62
C PRO A 37 -3.99 -12.21 14.23
N GLU A 38 -4.51 -12.53 15.43
CA GLU A 38 -4.09 -13.70 16.24
C GLU A 38 -3.99 -15.00 15.43
N ALA A 39 -4.98 -15.29 14.57
CA ALA A 39 -4.99 -16.49 13.72
C ALA A 39 -3.92 -16.53 12.61
N LEU A 40 -3.36 -15.38 12.21
CA LEU A 40 -2.39 -15.27 11.13
C LEU A 40 -0.94 -15.18 11.64
N ALA A 41 -0.76 -14.81 12.91
CA ALA A 41 0.56 -14.62 13.52
C ALA A 41 1.34 -15.93 13.74
N GLU A 42 0.67 -17.09 13.72
CA GLU A 42 1.30 -18.40 13.96
C GLU A 42 1.96 -19.01 12.70
N ASN A 43 1.75 -18.42 11.52
CA ASN A 43 2.32 -18.93 10.29
C ASN A 43 3.82 -18.59 10.16
N SER A 44 4.66 -19.58 9.88
CA SER A 44 6.12 -19.39 9.79
C SER A 44 6.60 -18.44 8.67
N LYS A 45 5.77 -18.21 7.64
CA LYS A 45 6.05 -17.21 6.60
C LYS A 45 5.66 -15.79 7.04
N VAL A 46 4.85 -15.62 8.08
CA VAL A 46 4.25 -14.34 8.45
C VAL A 46 5.09 -13.65 9.51
N LYS A 47 5.36 -12.36 9.27
CA LYS A 47 5.84 -11.43 10.29
C LYS A 47 4.84 -10.30 10.43
N VAL A 48 4.35 -10.06 11.63
CA VAL A 48 3.38 -8.99 11.91
C VAL A 48 4.11 -7.76 12.43
N ILE A 49 3.88 -6.61 11.81
CA ILE A 49 4.23 -5.29 12.34
C ILE A 49 2.94 -4.57 12.67
N ILE A 50 2.78 -4.20 13.94
CA ILE A 50 1.62 -3.46 14.42
C ILE A 50 1.97 -1.98 14.42
N LEU A 51 1.22 -1.20 13.65
CA LEU A 51 1.38 0.24 13.51
C LEU A 51 0.15 0.96 14.06
N ASN A 52 0.38 1.91 14.95
CA ASN A 52 -0.67 2.83 15.41
C ASN A 52 -0.95 3.93 14.37
N ASP A 53 0.10 4.33 13.64
CA ASP A 53 0.06 5.32 12.59
C ASP A 53 0.91 4.87 11.41
N PHE A 54 0.42 5.06 10.19
CA PHE A 54 1.09 4.64 8.96
C PHE A 54 1.80 5.82 8.28
N THR A 55 1.74 7.02 8.87
CA THR A 55 2.51 8.21 8.44
C THR A 55 3.90 8.29 9.09
N SER A 56 4.24 7.36 9.99
CA SER A 56 5.56 7.31 10.61
C SER A 56 5.96 5.86 10.93
N TYR A 57 7.24 5.56 10.74
CA TYR A 57 7.82 4.25 11.02
C TYR A 57 9.03 4.42 11.92
N ASP A 58 9.12 3.61 12.99
CA ASP A 58 10.34 3.53 13.78
C ASP A 58 11.48 2.88 12.99
N GLU A 59 12.71 3.04 13.47
CA GLU A 59 13.92 2.53 12.81
C GLU A 59 13.86 1.00 12.57
N SER A 60 13.28 0.25 13.52
CA SER A 60 13.18 -1.20 13.40
C SER A 60 12.23 -1.61 12.26
N THR A 61 11.11 -0.89 12.11
CA THR A 61 10.14 -1.05 11.05
C THR A 61 10.75 -0.67 9.71
N VAL A 62 11.43 0.48 9.63
CA VAL A 62 12.11 0.92 8.40
C VAL A 62 13.12 -0.13 7.95
N ASN A 63 13.97 -0.61 8.85
CA ASN A 63 14.98 -1.63 8.56
C ASN A 63 14.33 -2.92 8.05
N GLU A 64 13.21 -3.34 8.64
CA GLU A 64 12.47 -4.51 8.19
C GLU A 64 11.88 -4.32 6.78
N LEU A 65 11.20 -3.19 6.55
CA LEU A 65 10.53 -2.89 5.27
C LEU A 65 11.53 -2.78 4.11
N LYS A 66 12.72 -2.22 4.34
CA LYS A 66 13.77 -2.08 3.31
C LYS A 66 14.33 -3.41 2.81
N THR A 67 14.13 -4.51 3.55
CA THR A 67 14.54 -5.86 3.12
C THR A 67 13.53 -6.55 2.20
N ALA A 68 12.35 -5.97 1.99
CA ALA A 68 11.35 -6.56 1.11
C ALA A 68 11.65 -6.34 -0.37
N ASP A 69 11.14 -7.25 -1.20
CA ASP A 69 11.27 -7.21 -2.66
C ASP A 69 10.08 -6.49 -3.31
N ALA A 70 8.92 -6.55 -2.67
CA ALA A 70 7.67 -6.01 -3.18
C ALA A 70 6.71 -5.62 -2.07
N ALA A 71 5.72 -4.79 -2.41
CA ALA A 71 4.57 -4.51 -1.57
C ALA A 71 3.27 -4.61 -2.36
N ILE A 72 2.25 -5.16 -1.73
CA ILE A 72 0.87 -5.15 -2.20
C ILE A 72 0.06 -4.31 -1.21
N TRP A 73 -0.44 -3.18 -1.68
CA TRP A 73 -1.12 -2.21 -0.85
C TRP A 73 -2.63 -2.33 -1.00
N CYS A 74 -3.27 -3.03 -0.06
CA CYS A 74 -4.72 -3.24 -0.04
C CYS A 74 -5.47 -2.41 1.00
N LEU A 75 -4.76 -1.52 1.72
CA LEU A 75 -5.38 -0.62 2.68
C LEU A 75 -6.14 0.50 1.96
N GLY A 76 -7.35 0.77 2.41
CA GLY A 76 -8.20 1.83 1.88
C GLY A 76 -9.50 1.95 2.67
N THR A 77 -10.26 3.00 2.41
CA THR A 77 -11.56 3.22 3.08
C THR A 77 -12.73 3.21 2.10
N TYR A 78 -13.93 2.94 2.63
CA TYR A 78 -15.16 2.99 1.83
C TYR A 78 -15.61 4.42 1.51
N ASN A 79 -15.05 5.45 2.14
CA ASN A 79 -15.55 6.82 1.99
C ASN A 79 -14.58 7.74 1.23
N GLY A 80 -13.34 7.30 0.98
CA GLY A 80 -12.29 8.13 0.40
C GLY A 80 -11.70 9.05 1.46
N ASP A 81 -10.83 8.49 2.29
CA ASP A 81 -10.15 9.19 3.38
C ASP A 81 -8.74 9.52 2.89
N GLU A 82 -8.41 10.81 2.80
CA GLU A 82 -7.11 11.25 2.24
C GLU A 82 -5.92 10.66 3.01
N ARG A 83 -6.02 10.55 4.34
CA ARG A 83 -4.95 10.03 5.15
C ARG A 83 -4.69 8.55 4.85
N VAL A 84 -5.76 7.74 4.76
CA VAL A 84 -5.63 6.31 4.51
C VAL A 84 -5.32 6.00 3.04
N ASP A 85 -6.04 6.64 2.12
CA ASP A 85 -6.01 6.33 0.70
C ASP A 85 -4.85 7.05 -0.02
N ILE A 86 -4.29 8.14 0.52
CA ILE A 86 -3.17 8.90 -0.07
C ILE A 86 -1.94 8.94 0.84
N GLU A 87 -2.05 9.46 2.07
CA GLU A 87 -0.85 9.71 2.90
C GLU A 87 -0.12 8.42 3.28
N PHE A 88 -0.86 7.39 3.71
CA PHE A 88 -0.26 6.10 4.11
C PHE A 88 0.52 5.41 2.98
N PRO A 89 -0.03 5.22 1.76
CA PRO A 89 0.74 4.62 0.67
C PRO A 89 1.96 5.47 0.27
N LEU A 90 1.84 6.80 0.23
CA LEU A 90 2.98 7.67 -0.10
C LEU A 90 4.08 7.61 0.96
N THR A 91 3.73 7.63 2.25
CA THR A 91 4.70 7.47 3.34
C THR A 91 5.46 6.14 3.21
N PHE A 92 4.75 5.06 2.86
CA PHE A 92 5.38 3.77 2.61
C PHE A 92 6.35 3.84 1.42
N ILE A 93 5.93 4.43 0.30
CA ILE A 93 6.76 4.59 -0.89
C ILE A 93 8.03 5.38 -0.57
N ASP A 94 7.92 6.48 0.18
CA ASP A 94 9.07 7.30 0.59
C ASP A 94 10.05 6.51 1.47
N CYS A 95 9.54 5.69 2.39
CA CYS A 95 10.36 4.77 3.18
C CYS A 95 11.16 3.79 2.30
N ILE A 96 10.54 3.29 1.22
CA ILE A 96 11.18 2.37 0.27
C ILE A 96 12.15 3.11 -0.67
N LYS A 97 11.85 4.35 -1.09
CA LYS A 97 12.76 5.19 -1.88
C LYS A 97 14.07 5.49 -1.13
N ALA A 98 14.02 5.55 0.20
CA ALA A 98 15.20 5.72 1.06
C ALA A 98 16.11 4.47 1.16
N ARG A 99 15.90 3.44 0.33
CA ARG A 99 16.80 2.28 0.23
C ARG A 99 18.16 2.70 -0.39
N PRO A 100 19.26 2.02 -0.04
CA PRO A 100 20.58 2.35 -0.60
C PRO A 100 20.60 2.28 -2.12
N LEU A 101 21.41 3.15 -2.74
CA LEU A 101 21.70 3.09 -4.18
C LEU A 101 22.21 1.69 -4.57
N GLY A 102 21.72 1.15 -5.68
CA GLY A 102 22.04 -0.21 -6.13
C GLY A 102 21.18 -1.31 -5.49
N SER A 103 20.21 -0.96 -4.64
CA SER A 103 19.21 -1.92 -4.18
C SER A 103 18.43 -2.53 -5.36
N PRO A 104 18.04 -3.82 -5.30
CA PRO A 104 17.20 -4.42 -6.32
C PRO A 104 15.90 -3.64 -6.51
N GLN A 105 15.41 -3.60 -7.75
CA GLN A 105 14.15 -2.94 -8.11
C GLN A 105 13.01 -3.42 -7.20
N PHE A 106 12.36 -2.48 -6.52
CA PHE A 106 11.22 -2.75 -5.67
C PHE A 106 9.92 -2.71 -6.48
N ARG A 107 9.04 -3.70 -6.30
CA ARG A 107 7.74 -3.73 -6.99
C ARG A 107 6.63 -3.30 -6.06
N TYR A 108 5.99 -2.18 -6.35
CA TYR A 108 4.82 -1.69 -5.63
C TYR A 108 3.55 -1.98 -6.43
N VAL A 109 2.55 -2.59 -5.80
CA VAL A 109 1.23 -2.86 -6.37
C VAL A 109 0.17 -2.15 -5.54
N GLN A 110 -0.41 -1.09 -6.08
CA GLN A 110 -1.53 -0.38 -5.46
C GLN A 110 -2.86 -1.06 -5.80
N LEU A 111 -3.69 -1.32 -4.79
CA LEU A 111 -5.09 -1.67 -5.03
C LEU A 111 -5.89 -0.39 -5.36
N GLY A 112 -6.14 -0.18 -6.64
CA GLY A 112 -6.92 0.94 -7.15
C GLY A 112 -8.43 0.81 -6.97
N GLY A 113 -9.17 1.72 -7.59
CA GLY A 113 -10.64 1.71 -7.63
C GLY A 113 -11.19 1.62 -9.06
N ALA A 114 -12.36 1.00 -9.22
CA ALA A 114 -13.09 1.14 -10.48
C ALA A 114 -13.65 2.57 -10.61
N PHE A 115 -13.59 3.12 -11.81
CA PHE A 115 -14.11 4.45 -12.14
C PHE A 115 -13.47 5.61 -11.36
N THR A 116 -12.24 5.47 -10.90
CA THR A 116 -11.50 6.59 -10.29
C THR A 116 -11.49 7.80 -11.23
N GLU A 117 -11.62 8.99 -10.65
CA GLU A 117 -11.54 10.24 -11.41
C GLU A 117 -10.18 10.88 -11.11
N PRO A 118 -9.29 10.99 -12.10
CA PRO A 118 -8.00 11.62 -11.89
C PRO A 118 -8.16 13.11 -11.54
N PRO A 119 -7.13 13.72 -10.92
CA PRO A 119 -7.12 15.16 -10.71
C PRO A 119 -7.37 15.92 -12.03
N SER A 120 -8.16 17.01 -11.96
CA SER A 120 -8.37 17.86 -13.13
C SER A 120 -7.08 18.61 -13.46
N GLU A 121 -6.76 18.72 -14.75
CA GLU A 121 -5.63 19.52 -15.22
C GLU A 121 -5.85 21.02 -14.92
N GLU A 122 -4.75 21.76 -14.83
CA GLU A 122 -4.80 23.19 -14.58
C GLU A 122 -5.68 23.91 -15.63
N GLY A 123 -6.66 24.68 -15.15
CA GLY A 123 -7.62 25.38 -16.01
C GLY A 123 -8.84 24.57 -16.45
N GLN A 124 -8.91 23.27 -16.12
CA GLN A 124 -10.11 22.45 -16.36
C GLN A 124 -11.05 22.45 -15.15
N LYS A 125 -12.37 22.47 -15.42
CA LYS A 125 -13.38 22.32 -14.37
C LYS A 125 -13.55 20.85 -13.99
N GLU A 126 -13.63 20.57 -12.69
CA GLU A 126 -13.96 19.23 -12.21
C GLU A 126 -15.27 18.71 -12.82
N ARG A 127 -15.24 17.45 -13.25
CA ARG A 127 -16.44 16.76 -13.74
C ARG A 127 -17.42 16.52 -12.60
N SER A 128 -18.71 16.65 -12.91
CA SER A 128 -19.77 16.27 -11.98
C SER A 128 -19.89 14.74 -11.95
N LEU A 129 -19.73 14.16 -10.77
CA LEU A 129 -19.86 12.72 -10.55
C LEU A 129 -21.17 12.42 -9.82
N TRP A 130 -22.05 11.65 -10.45
CA TRP A 130 -23.38 11.32 -9.90
C TRP A 130 -23.37 10.16 -8.90
N TYR A 131 -22.24 9.46 -8.80
CA TYR A 131 -22.06 8.32 -7.92
C TYR A 131 -20.70 8.41 -7.25
N PHE A 132 -20.72 8.27 -5.92
CA PHE A 132 -19.54 8.11 -5.07
C PHE A 132 -18.40 9.11 -5.38
N ALA A 133 -18.76 10.38 -5.54
CA ALA A 133 -17.87 11.42 -6.03
C ALA A 133 -16.58 11.55 -5.21
N ASN A 134 -16.69 11.58 -3.87
CA ASN A 134 -15.53 11.74 -2.99
C ASN A 134 -14.52 10.61 -3.14
N GLY A 135 -14.95 9.36 -2.95
CA GLY A 135 -14.04 8.22 -3.02
C GLY A 135 -13.43 8.01 -4.41
N ARG A 136 -14.16 8.33 -5.49
CA ARG A 136 -13.60 8.29 -6.85
C ARG A 136 -12.50 9.32 -7.06
N ARG A 137 -12.66 10.55 -6.53
CA ARG A 137 -11.65 11.60 -6.61
C ARG A 137 -10.45 11.30 -5.72
N ILE A 138 -10.65 10.92 -4.47
CA ILE A 138 -9.55 10.61 -3.54
C ILE A 138 -8.71 9.45 -4.07
N ARG A 139 -9.34 8.37 -4.54
CA ARG A 139 -8.60 7.22 -5.10
C ARG A 139 -7.94 7.55 -6.45
N GLY A 140 -8.56 8.38 -7.28
CA GLY A 140 -7.91 8.85 -8.51
C GLY A 140 -6.71 9.77 -8.24
N ALA A 141 -6.80 10.62 -7.23
CA ALA A 141 -5.66 11.42 -6.75
C ALA A 141 -4.55 10.53 -6.15
N ALA A 142 -4.91 9.49 -5.41
CA ALA A 142 -3.95 8.51 -4.90
C ALA A 142 -3.22 7.80 -6.04
N GLU A 143 -3.95 7.29 -7.03
CA GLU A 143 -3.38 6.61 -8.21
C GLU A 143 -2.42 7.54 -8.97
N ALA A 144 -2.82 8.79 -9.22
CA ALA A 144 -1.97 9.78 -9.89
C ALA A 144 -0.67 10.04 -9.12
N ARG A 145 -0.75 10.32 -7.81
CA ARG A 145 0.44 10.60 -6.99
C ARG A 145 1.37 9.40 -6.88
N VAL A 146 0.83 8.19 -6.73
CA VAL A 146 1.64 6.97 -6.73
C VAL A 146 2.39 6.81 -8.05
N LEU A 147 1.75 7.10 -9.19
CA LEU A 147 2.41 7.05 -10.50
C LEU A 147 3.50 8.12 -10.64
N GLU A 148 3.23 9.35 -10.25
CA GLU A 148 4.22 10.45 -10.25
C GLU A 148 5.48 10.06 -9.45
N THR A 149 5.31 9.45 -8.26
CA THR A 149 6.47 9.01 -7.47
C THR A 149 7.33 7.96 -8.17
N SER A 150 6.80 7.22 -9.14
CA SER A 150 7.56 6.21 -9.88
C SER A 150 8.46 6.82 -10.97
N GLU A 151 8.09 7.98 -11.51
CA GLU A 151 8.84 8.66 -12.58
C GLU A 151 10.14 9.31 -12.07
N ASP A 152 10.17 9.74 -10.81
CA ASP A 152 11.36 10.31 -10.15
C ASP A 152 12.52 9.31 -9.94
N SER A 153 12.30 8.02 -10.24
CA SER A 153 13.23 6.92 -9.89
C SER A 153 14.09 6.44 -11.07
N ILE A 154 14.20 7.23 -12.15
CA ILE A 154 14.99 6.95 -13.36
C ILE A 154 16.36 7.62 -13.30
#